data_AF-A8UWL5-F1
#
_entry.id   AF-A8UWL5-F1
#
_cell.length_a   1.000
_cell.length_b   1.000
_cell.length_c   1.000
_cell.angle_alpha   90.00
_cell.angle_beta   90.00
_cell.angle_gamma   90.00
#
_symmetry.space_group_name_H-M   'P 1'
#
loop_
_entity.id
_entity.type
_entity.pdbx_description
1 polymer ?
#
loop_
_entity_poly.entity_id
_entity_poly.type
_entity_poly.pdbx_seq_one_letter_code
_entity_poly.pdbx_strand_id
1 'polypeptide(L)'
;MAYQREPVVLAEEFLPYLLEEETECSLAIEQVRVQMEELGEEVPKDPALRQAWNYYRTAKEVYSLALKGAGKEEVVTEPLVLWVYEKLWEGFSVPKGYRDTDMVISGARFEPPRPEVVPKVMERVLEWLRNSELEPVRKSAVFHLLFEVIHPFTDGNGRVGRILMNAVLIEGGLINVAFRDRKRYIEALREAEEGAVVVVDKLSRGRKLTDEQITDTVLEYGEVEVFEGLIRDELLHSLKVYGREKDVLLAPSQVAELLGFKNKDYVRVLINRGVLIGRKIGGIWMVPLSEVISYVERKGSA
;
A
#
# COMPACT_ATOMS: atom_id res chain seq x y z
N MET A 1 25.93 -18.42 -3.89
CA MET A 1 24.86 -18.94 -3.02
C MET A 1 24.09 -17.74 -2.49
N ALA A 2 23.08 -17.31 -3.24
CA ALA A 2 22.25 -16.16 -2.88
C ALA A 2 21.28 -16.59 -1.79
N TYR A 3 21.49 -16.11 -0.57
CA TYR A 3 20.47 -16.13 0.46
C TYR A 3 19.42 -15.07 0.07
N GLN A 4 18.44 -15.44 -0.75
CA GLN A 4 17.15 -14.75 -0.72
C GLN A 4 16.51 -15.12 0.61
N ARG A 5 16.72 -14.28 1.63
CA ARG A 5 15.87 -14.31 2.82
C ARG A 5 14.55 -13.69 2.39
N GLU A 6 13.54 -14.53 2.23
CA GLU A 6 12.15 -14.11 2.11
C GLU A 6 11.82 -13.17 3.28
N PRO A 7 11.25 -11.98 3.05
CA PRO A 7 10.66 -11.20 4.11
C PRO A 7 9.39 -11.92 4.57
N VAL A 8 9.50 -12.78 5.59
CA VAL A 8 8.33 -13.36 6.25
C VAL A 8 7.84 -12.34 7.28
N VAL A 9 6.90 -11.48 6.87
CA VAL A 9 6.18 -10.59 7.81
C VAL A 9 4.67 -10.81 7.81
N LEU A 10 4.12 -11.76 7.05
CA LEU A 10 2.67 -12.01 7.08
C LEU A 10 2.30 -13.49 7.14
N ALA A 11 1.38 -13.79 8.05
CA ALA A 11 0.53 -14.97 8.00
C ALA A 11 -0.94 -14.50 7.86
N GLU A 12 -1.82 -15.33 7.30
CA GLU A 12 -3.22 -14.94 7.00
C GLU A 12 -4.00 -14.45 8.24
N GLU A 13 -3.64 -14.94 9.43
CA GLU A 13 -4.26 -14.59 10.71
C GLU A 13 -4.07 -13.11 11.12
N PHE A 14 -3.23 -12.35 10.41
CA PHE A 14 -2.86 -10.96 10.73
C PHE A 14 -3.55 -9.91 9.86
N LEU A 15 -4.06 -10.33 8.69
CA LEU A 15 -4.77 -9.43 7.78
C LEU A 15 -5.93 -8.69 8.44
N PRO A 16 -6.75 -9.29 9.34
CA PRO A 16 -7.92 -8.58 9.89
C PRO A 16 -7.61 -7.31 10.68
N TYR A 17 -6.47 -7.22 11.39
CA TYR A 17 -6.19 -6.10 12.30
C TYR A 17 -5.81 -4.83 11.55
N LEU A 18 -4.82 -4.92 10.65
CA LEU A 18 -4.37 -3.76 9.87
C LEU A 18 -5.43 -3.31 8.86
N LEU A 19 -6.39 -4.18 8.56
CA LEU A 19 -7.47 -3.96 7.61
C LEU A 19 -8.57 -3.06 8.17
N GLU A 20 -8.82 -3.05 9.48
CA GLU A 20 -9.79 -2.15 10.10
C GLU A 20 -9.34 -0.69 9.96
N GLU A 21 -8.13 -0.36 10.43
CA GLU A 21 -7.56 0.99 10.31
C GLU A 21 -7.45 1.42 8.84
N GLU A 22 -7.04 0.50 7.95
CA GLU A 22 -6.93 0.76 6.52
C GLU A 22 -8.30 1.04 5.87
N THR A 23 -9.35 0.31 6.26
CA THR A 23 -10.72 0.54 5.79
C THR A 23 -11.22 1.93 6.22
N GLU A 24 -11.08 2.28 7.50
CA GLU A 24 -11.51 3.57 8.02
C GLU A 24 -10.76 4.73 7.35
N CYS A 25 -9.44 4.62 7.26
CA CYS A 25 -8.60 5.65 6.64
C CYS A 25 -8.91 5.82 5.16
N SER A 26 -9.04 4.71 4.43
CA SER A 26 -9.36 4.73 3.00
C SER A 26 -10.72 5.36 2.72
N LEU A 27 -11.73 5.11 3.56
CA LEU A 27 -13.03 5.76 3.44
C LEU A 27 -13.00 7.23 3.86
N ALA A 28 -12.27 7.57 4.92
CA ALA A 28 -12.15 8.94 5.40
C ALA A 28 -11.49 9.87 4.36
N ILE A 29 -10.57 9.35 3.54
CA ILE A 29 -10.00 10.08 2.39
C ILE A 29 -11.09 10.49 1.40
N GLU A 30 -12.05 9.60 1.14
CA GLU A 30 -13.24 9.84 0.31
C GLU A 30 -14.37 10.57 1.06
N GLN A 31 -14.09 11.11 2.25
CA GLN A 31 -15.03 11.82 3.13
C GLN A 31 -16.19 10.94 3.64
N VAL A 32 -16.04 9.62 3.61
CA VAL A 32 -16.96 8.66 4.25
C VAL A 32 -16.40 8.33 5.62
N ARG A 33 -17.06 8.76 6.69
CA ARG A 33 -16.62 8.49 8.07
C ARG A 33 -17.42 7.35 8.65
N VAL A 34 -16.71 6.30 9.08
CA VAL A 34 -17.25 5.10 9.72
C VAL A 34 -16.27 4.67 10.81
N GLN A 35 -16.77 3.94 11.80
CA GLN A 35 -15.96 3.21 12.77
C GLN A 35 -16.22 1.72 12.60
N MET A 36 -15.18 0.90 12.56
CA MET A 36 -15.32 -0.53 12.30
C MET A 36 -16.10 -1.26 13.40
N GLU A 37 -16.14 -0.71 14.61
CA GLU A 37 -16.97 -1.23 15.71
C GLU A 37 -18.48 -1.11 15.43
N GLU A 38 -18.89 -0.23 14.52
CA GLU A 38 -20.28 -0.11 14.08
C GLU A 38 -20.68 -1.21 13.09
N LEU A 39 -19.71 -1.96 12.56
CA LEU A 39 -19.92 -2.99 11.56
C LEU A 39 -20.44 -4.28 12.22
N GLY A 40 -21.71 -4.62 11.96
CA GLY A 40 -22.31 -5.89 12.39
C GLY A 40 -21.89 -7.07 11.50
N GLU A 41 -22.42 -8.27 11.76
CA GLU A 41 -22.13 -9.47 10.95
C GLU A 41 -22.97 -9.58 9.66
N GLU A 42 -23.98 -8.73 9.50
CA GLU A 42 -24.88 -8.71 8.35
C GLU A 42 -24.58 -7.54 7.42
N VAL A 43 -24.95 -7.68 6.14
CA VAL A 43 -24.78 -6.62 5.14
C VAL A 43 -25.54 -5.35 5.58
N PRO A 44 -24.84 -4.22 5.82
CA PRO A 44 -25.48 -3.01 6.31
C PRO A 44 -26.44 -2.40 5.28
N LYS A 45 -27.57 -1.85 5.76
CA LYS A 45 -28.49 -1.04 4.94
C LYS A 45 -28.02 0.40 4.79
N ASP A 46 -27.32 0.93 5.80
CA ASP A 46 -26.74 2.26 5.74
C ASP A 46 -25.68 2.33 4.63
N PRO A 47 -25.74 3.32 3.71
CA PRO A 47 -24.82 3.42 2.59
C PRO A 47 -23.34 3.59 2.98
N ALA A 48 -23.03 4.28 4.09
CA ALA A 48 -21.65 4.48 4.53
C ALA A 48 -21.09 3.18 5.15
N LEU A 49 -21.86 2.54 6.04
CA LEU A 49 -21.49 1.24 6.61
C LEU A 49 -21.41 0.15 5.54
N ARG A 50 -22.27 0.19 4.51
CA ARG A 50 -22.18 -0.74 3.38
C ARG A 50 -20.92 -0.55 2.55
N GLN A 51 -20.46 0.68 2.36
CA GLN A 51 -19.17 0.93 1.71
C GLN A 51 -18.01 0.37 2.55
N ALA A 52 -18.06 0.52 3.88
CA ALA A 52 -17.09 -0.08 4.79
C ALA A 52 -17.09 -1.61 4.73
N TRP A 53 -18.28 -2.20 4.78
CA TRP A 53 -18.49 -3.64 4.63
C TRP A 53 -17.87 -4.18 3.34
N ASN A 54 -18.20 -3.55 2.21
CA ASN A 54 -17.71 -3.95 0.90
C ASN A 54 -16.19 -3.78 0.82
N TYR A 55 -15.65 -2.64 1.29
CA TYR A 55 -14.22 -2.37 1.29
C TYR A 55 -13.45 -3.40 2.10
N TYR A 56 -13.79 -3.56 3.38
CA TYR A 56 -13.13 -4.47 4.31
C TYR A 56 -13.06 -5.89 3.73
N ARG A 57 -14.20 -6.42 3.27
CA ARG A 57 -14.25 -7.79 2.75
C ARG A 57 -13.46 -7.95 1.45
N THR A 58 -13.54 -6.98 0.55
CA THR A 58 -12.80 -6.99 -0.72
C THR A 58 -11.30 -6.96 -0.46
N ALA A 59 -10.85 -6.02 0.36
CA ALA A 59 -9.45 -5.86 0.73
C ALA A 59 -8.91 -7.12 1.43
N LYS A 60 -9.69 -7.73 2.34
CA LYS A 60 -9.33 -9.01 2.98
C LYS A 60 -9.04 -10.11 1.95
N GLU A 61 -9.91 -10.27 0.97
CA GLU A 61 -9.78 -11.31 -0.06
C GLU A 61 -8.58 -11.04 -0.97
N VAL A 62 -8.39 -9.78 -1.42
CA VAL A 62 -7.23 -9.39 -2.22
C VAL A 62 -5.92 -9.58 -1.48
N TYR A 63 -5.84 -9.14 -0.22
CA TYR A 63 -4.61 -9.25 0.57
C TYR A 63 -4.28 -10.71 0.89
N SER A 64 -5.30 -11.56 1.11
CA SER A 64 -5.11 -13.00 1.26
C SER A 64 -4.56 -13.64 -0.02
N LEU A 65 -5.03 -13.19 -1.18
CA LEU A 65 -4.51 -13.64 -2.48
C LEU A 65 -3.06 -13.18 -2.68
N ALA A 66 -2.77 -11.90 -2.44
CA ALA A 66 -1.42 -11.33 -2.50
C ALA A 66 -0.43 -12.09 -1.60
N LEU A 67 -0.85 -12.43 -0.39
CA LEU A 67 -0.04 -13.20 0.55
C LEU A 67 0.26 -14.63 0.05
N LYS A 68 -0.73 -15.31 -0.55
CA LYS A 68 -0.54 -16.65 -1.12
C LYS A 68 0.35 -16.65 -2.37
N GLY A 69 0.23 -15.60 -3.17
CA GLY A 69 0.98 -15.37 -4.40
C GLY A 69 2.38 -14.79 -4.19
N ALA A 70 2.70 -14.31 -2.98
CA ALA A 70 3.96 -13.65 -2.67
C ALA A 70 5.18 -14.44 -3.17
N GLY A 71 5.98 -13.79 -4.02
CA GLY A 71 7.18 -14.37 -4.64
C GLY A 71 6.94 -15.45 -5.69
N LYS A 72 5.69 -15.69 -6.13
CA LYS A 72 5.34 -16.77 -7.07
C LYS A 72 4.63 -16.26 -8.32
N GLU A 73 3.57 -15.50 -8.15
CA GLU A 73 2.70 -15.06 -9.25
C GLU A 73 2.17 -13.66 -8.97
N GLU A 74 2.03 -12.86 -10.04
CA GLU A 74 1.44 -11.53 -9.98
C GLU A 74 -0.04 -11.62 -9.61
N VAL A 75 -0.42 -10.88 -8.58
CA VAL A 75 -1.81 -10.89 -8.11
C VAL A 75 -2.65 -9.83 -8.81
N VAL A 76 -2.08 -8.66 -9.09
CA VAL A 76 -2.79 -7.53 -9.68
C VAL A 76 -2.94 -7.69 -11.19
N THR A 77 -4.07 -8.25 -11.59
CA THR A 77 -4.45 -8.47 -13.00
C THR A 77 -5.69 -7.65 -13.37
N GLU A 78 -5.94 -7.44 -14.66
CA GLU A 78 -7.16 -6.73 -15.11
C GLU A 78 -8.45 -7.37 -14.57
N PRO A 79 -8.64 -8.72 -14.58
CA PRO A 79 -9.78 -9.34 -13.93
C PRO A 79 -9.89 -9.01 -12.44
N LEU A 80 -8.78 -8.95 -11.70
CA LEU A 80 -8.81 -8.58 -10.28
C LEU A 80 -9.19 -7.10 -10.12
N VAL A 81 -8.65 -6.20 -10.94
CA VAL A 81 -8.96 -4.76 -10.91
C VAL A 81 -10.47 -4.52 -11.10
N LEU A 82 -11.07 -5.17 -12.11
CA LEU A 82 -12.50 -5.08 -12.38
C LEU A 82 -13.33 -5.73 -11.25
N TRP A 83 -12.88 -6.86 -10.73
CA TRP A 83 -13.55 -7.55 -9.63
C TRP A 83 -13.54 -6.72 -8.34
N VAL A 84 -12.43 -6.09 -7.99
CA VAL A 84 -12.33 -5.19 -6.82
C VAL A 84 -13.34 -4.06 -6.95
N TYR A 85 -13.38 -3.40 -8.11
CA TYR A 85 -14.36 -2.33 -8.38
C TYR A 85 -15.80 -2.83 -8.21
N GLU A 86 -16.16 -3.96 -8.82
CA GLU A 86 -17.52 -4.51 -8.70
C GLU A 86 -17.89 -4.86 -7.25
N LYS A 87 -16.94 -5.36 -6.47
CA LYS A 87 -17.16 -5.70 -5.06
C LYS A 87 -17.31 -4.49 -4.16
N LEU A 88 -16.51 -3.44 -4.37
CA LEU A 88 -16.69 -2.17 -3.64
C LEU A 88 -18.10 -1.60 -3.83
N TRP A 89 -18.67 -1.77 -5.02
CA TRP A 89 -19.96 -1.22 -5.38
C TRP A 89 -21.14 -2.22 -5.31
N GLU A 90 -20.95 -3.37 -4.69
CA GLU A 90 -21.99 -4.38 -4.56
C GLU A 90 -23.23 -3.84 -3.82
N GLY A 91 -24.35 -3.76 -4.55
CA GLY A 91 -25.64 -3.23 -4.11
C GLY A 91 -25.79 -1.70 -4.14
N PHE A 92 -24.90 -1.03 -4.84
CA PHE A 92 -25.08 0.33 -5.33
C PHE A 92 -25.46 0.31 -6.81
N SER A 93 -26.11 1.37 -7.29
CA SER A 93 -26.45 1.52 -8.70
C SER A 93 -25.39 2.38 -9.39
N VAL A 94 -24.29 1.73 -9.79
CA VAL A 94 -23.19 2.35 -10.54
C VAL A 94 -22.90 1.57 -11.82
N PRO A 95 -22.33 2.21 -12.87
CA PRO A 95 -21.85 1.52 -14.07
C PRO A 95 -20.82 0.43 -13.71
N LYS A 96 -20.83 -0.68 -14.45
CA LYS A 96 -19.88 -1.78 -14.28
C LYS A 96 -18.72 -1.66 -15.25
N GLY A 97 -17.56 -2.16 -14.84
CA GLY A 97 -16.35 -2.12 -15.64
C GLY A 97 -15.77 -0.72 -15.78
N TYR A 98 -14.85 -0.54 -16.73
CA TYR A 98 -14.28 0.76 -17.03
C TYR A 98 -15.35 1.75 -17.49
N ARG A 99 -15.13 3.02 -17.17
CA ARG A 99 -16.02 4.11 -17.55
C ARG A 99 -16.15 4.24 -19.06
N ASP A 100 -17.33 4.65 -19.50
CA ASP A 100 -17.69 5.00 -20.88
C ASP A 100 -17.87 6.52 -21.08
N THR A 101 -17.59 7.30 -20.04
CA THR A 101 -17.79 8.76 -19.98
C THR A 101 -16.52 9.48 -19.53
N ASP A 102 -16.34 10.71 -20.03
CA ASP A 102 -15.25 11.58 -19.60
C ASP A 102 -15.39 11.93 -18.12
N MET A 103 -14.25 12.03 -17.44
CA MET A 103 -14.19 12.33 -16.01
C MET A 103 -13.34 13.57 -15.75
N VAL A 104 -13.71 14.32 -14.73
CA VAL A 104 -12.91 15.42 -14.19
C VAL A 104 -12.58 15.08 -12.75
N ILE A 105 -11.28 14.98 -12.44
CA ILE A 105 -10.81 14.70 -11.09
C ILE A 105 -10.77 16.02 -10.32
N SER A 106 -11.54 16.11 -9.25
CA SER A 106 -11.65 17.33 -8.45
C SER A 106 -10.30 17.76 -7.89
N GLY A 107 -9.83 18.94 -8.29
CA GLY A 107 -8.56 19.51 -7.83
C GLY A 107 -7.30 18.91 -8.45
N ALA A 108 -7.42 18.07 -9.47
CA ALA A 108 -6.32 17.65 -10.32
C ALA A 108 -5.92 18.77 -11.29
N ARG A 109 -4.65 18.77 -11.72
CA ARG A 109 -4.12 19.72 -12.72
C ARG A 109 -4.01 19.12 -14.11
N PHE A 110 -4.60 17.95 -14.31
CA PHE A 110 -4.57 17.18 -15.55
C PHE A 110 -5.97 16.64 -15.87
N GLU A 111 -6.16 16.22 -17.12
CA GLU A 111 -7.36 15.51 -17.56
C GLU A 111 -7.04 14.01 -17.69
N PRO A 112 -7.88 13.12 -17.14
CA PRO A 112 -7.68 11.68 -17.32
C PRO A 112 -7.88 11.29 -18.79
N PRO A 113 -7.39 10.11 -19.21
CA PRO A 113 -7.55 9.61 -20.58
C PRO A 113 -9.02 9.57 -21.03
N ARG A 114 -9.26 9.61 -22.34
CA ARG A 114 -10.63 9.37 -22.84
C ARG A 114 -11.08 7.93 -22.57
N PRO A 115 -12.38 7.69 -22.33
CA PRO A 115 -12.92 6.36 -22.03
C PRO A 115 -12.47 5.27 -23.01
N GLU A 116 -12.40 5.58 -24.30
CA GLU A 116 -12.13 4.59 -25.34
C GLU A 116 -10.70 4.03 -25.29
N VAL A 117 -9.77 4.76 -24.66
CA VAL A 117 -8.37 4.33 -24.51
C VAL A 117 -8.05 3.79 -23.12
N VAL A 118 -8.93 3.95 -22.12
CA VAL A 118 -8.73 3.45 -20.74
C VAL A 118 -8.34 1.97 -20.71
N PRO A 119 -9.05 1.04 -21.39
CA PRO A 119 -8.68 -0.38 -21.33
C PRO A 119 -7.25 -0.65 -21.81
N LYS A 120 -6.85 0.01 -22.90
CA LYS A 120 -5.51 -0.17 -23.49
C LYS A 120 -4.40 0.44 -22.63
N VAL A 121 -4.67 1.58 -21.98
CA VAL A 121 -3.72 2.20 -21.07
C VAL A 121 -3.56 1.35 -19.81
N MET A 122 -4.66 0.84 -19.26
CA MET A 122 -4.65 -0.11 -18.13
C MET A 122 -3.87 -1.38 -18.46
N GLU A 123 -4.13 -2.00 -19.63
CA GLU A 123 -3.40 -3.19 -20.10
C GLU A 123 -1.88 -2.94 -20.09
N ARG A 124 -1.44 -1.80 -20.64
CA ARG A 124 -0.01 -1.47 -20.70
C ARG A 124 0.60 -1.21 -19.32
N VAL A 125 -0.12 -0.56 -18.41
CA VAL A 125 0.35 -0.30 -17.04
C VAL A 125 0.40 -1.58 -16.21
N LEU A 126 -0.55 -2.50 -16.39
CA LEU A 126 -0.52 -3.80 -15.75
C LEU A 126 0.61 -4.67 -16.30
N GLU A 127 0.89 -4.62 -17.61
CA GLU A 127 2.07 -5.27 -18.17
C GLU A 127 3.38 -4.71 -17.59
N TRP A 128 3.47 -3.38 -17.40
CA TRP A 128 4.62 -2.77 -16.73
C TRP A 128 4.73 -3.23 -15.27
N LEU A 129 3.61 -3.28 -14.54
CA LEU A 129 3.61 -3.73 -13.14
C LEU A 129 4.18 -5.15 -13.04
N ARG A 130 3.76 -6.05 -13.92
CA ARG A 130 4.27 -7.42 -13.97
C ARG A 130 5.77 -7.50 -14.16
N ASN A 131 6.28 -6.74 -15.12
CA ASN A 131 7.67 -6.82 -15.56
C ASN A 131 8.62 -5.97 -14.71
N SER A 132 8.09 -5.05 -13.91
CA SER A 132 8.89 -4.11 -13.13
C SER A 132 9.68 -4.81 -12.03
N GLU A 133 11.00 -4.58 -12.04
CA GLU A 133 11.97 -5.04 -11.04
C GLU A 133 12.20 -4.00 -9.92
N LEU A 134 11.37 -2.96 -9.84
CA LEU A 134 11.46 -1.97 -8.77
C LEU A 134 11.20 -2.62 -7.40
N GLU A 135 11.90 -2.12 -6.38
CA GLU A 135 11.66 -2.50 -4.99
C GLU A 135 10.18 -2.26 -4.60
N PRO A 136 9.56 -3.12 -3.77
CA PRO A 136 8.11 -3.14 -3.56
C PRO A 136 7.46 -1.79 -3.23
N VAL A 137 8.09 -0.97 -2.39
CA VAL A 137 7.60 0.37 -2.03
C VAL A 137 7.55 1.31 -3.23
N ARG A 138 8.62 1.32 -4.04
CA ARG A 138 8.71 2.18 -5.21
C ARG A 138 7.79 1.67 -6.32
N LYS A 139 7.73 0.34 -6.49
CA LYS A 139 6.83 -0.33 -7.43
C LYS A 139 5.36 0.01 -7.13
N SER A 140 4.95 -0.09 -5.87
CA SER A 140 3.58 0.25 -5.46
C SER A 140 3.28 1.74 -5.61
N ALA A 141 4.23 2.63 -5.29
CA ALA A 141 4.09 4.07 -5.46
C ALA A 141 3.84 4.45 -6.92
N VAL A 142 4.71 4.00 -7.84
CA VAL A 142 4.60 4.28 -9.27
C VAL A 142 3.30 3.71 -9.85
N PHE A 143 2.94 2.47 -9.48
CA PHE A 143 1.68 1.87 -9.90
C PHE A 143 0.46 2.70 -9.45
N HIS A 144 0.45 3.12 -8.19
CA HIS A 144 -0.66 3.89 -7.64
C HIS A 144 -0.81 5.25 -8.33
N LEU A 145 0.30 5.96 -8.59
CA LEU A 145 0.30 7.21 -9.35
C LEU A 145 -0.27 7.01 -10.77
N LEU A 146 0.19 5.99 -11.49
CA LEU A 146 -0.32 5.67 -12.82
C LEU A 146 -1.82 5.35 -12.79
N PHE A 147 -2.26 4.54 -11.83
CA PHE A 147 -3.67 4.15 -11.69
C PHE A 147 -4.58 5.34 -11.39
N GLU A 148 -4.20 6.20 -10.44
CA GLU A 148 -4.99 7.39 -10.09
C GLU A 148 -5.12 8.37 -11.26
N VAL A 149 -4.05 8.53 -12.06
CA VAL A 149 -4.05 9.37 -13.27
C VAL A 149 -4.91 8.77 -14.39
N ILE A 150 -4.91 7.44 -14.58
CA ILE A 150 -5.80 6.78 -15.55
C ILE A 150 -7.26 6.99 -15.16
N HIS A 151 -7.55 6.92 -13.86
CA HIS A 151 -8.88 7.10 -13.28
C HIS A 151 -9.94 6.24 -14.01
N PRO A 152 -9.78 4.90 -14.01
CA PRO A 152 -10.47 4.02 -14.95
C PRO A 152 -11.97 3.85 -14.71
N PHE A 153 -12.49 4.25 -13.54
CA PHE A 153 -13.87 4.05 -13.14
C PHE A 153 -14.64 5.36 -12.95
N THR A 154 -15.97 5.27 -12.89
CA THR A 154 -16.84 6.44 -12.68
C THR A 154 -16.83 6.94 -11.23
N ASP A 155 -16.52 6.07 -10.26
CA ASP A 155 -16.33 6.40 -8.85
C ASP A 155 -15.45 5.33 -8.19
N GLY A 156 -14.88 5.62 -7.02
CA GLY A 156 -14.17 4.64 -6.20
C GLY A 156 -12.73 4.37 -6.63
N ASN A 157 -12.20 5.13 -7.59
CA ASN A 157 -10.81 5.00 -8.06
C ASN A 157 -9.82 4.99 -6.91
N GLY A 158 -9.85 5.99 -6.02
CA GLY A 158 -8.97 6.05 -4.85
C GLY A 158 -9.02 4.79 -3.97
N ARG A 159 -10.22 4.23 -3.76
CA ARG A 159 -10.42 3.01 -2.95
C ARG A 159 -9.86 1.78 -3.64
N VAL A 160 -10.12 1.61 -4.94
CA VAL A 160 -9.55 0.52 -5.72
C VAL A 160 -8.02 0.65 -5.75
N GLY A 161 -7.51 1.85 -6.03
CA GLY A 161 -6.09 2.15 -6.12
C GLY A 161 -5.34 1.83 -4.83
N ARG A 162 -5.91 2.15 -3.66
CA ARG A 162 -5.30 1.83 -2.35
C ARG A 162 -5.29 0.33 -2.04
N ILE A 163 -6.37 -0.40 -2.34
CA ILE A 163 -6.40 -1.87 -2.22
C ILE A 163 -5.32 -2.49 -3.11
N LEU A 164 -5.24 -2.08 -4.38
CA LEU A 164 -4.26 -2.66 -5.31
C LEU A 164 -2.83 -2.28 -4.95
N MET A 165 -2.57 -1.04 -4.50
CA MET A 165 -1.27 -0.61 -4.00
C MET A 165 -0.80 -1.47 -2.81
N ASN A 166 -1.71 -1.74 -1.86
CA ASN A 166 -1.44 -2.62 -0.73
C ASN A 166 -1.20 -4.08 -1.17
N ALA A 167 -1.90 -4.55 -2.19
CA ALA A 167 -1.65 -5.88 -2.78
C ALA A 167 -0.21 -5.99 -3.33
N VAL A 168 0.28 -4.96 -4.03
CA VAL A 168 1.67 -4.90 -4.53
C VAL A 168 2.69 -4.91 -3.38
N LEU A 169 2.43 -4.18 -2.29
CA LEU A 169 3.28 -4.21 -1.11
C LEU A 169 3.35 -5.62 -0.49
N ILE A 170 2.19 -6.27 -0.32
CA ILE A 170 2.07 -7.60 0.28
C ILE A 170 2.75 -8.67 -0.57
N GLU A 171 2.57 -8.62 -1.90
CA GLU A 171 3.23 -9.52 -2.83
C GLU A 171 4.77 -9.42 -2.74
N GLY A 172 5.27 -8.19 -2.49
CA GLY A 172 6.68 -7.91 -2.20
C GLY A 172 7.16 -8.29 -0.79
N GLY A 173 6.33 -8.95 0.02
CA GLY A 173 6.66 -9.40 1.38
C GLY A 173 6.54 -8.31 2.46
N LEU A 174 5.89 -7.18 2.15
CA LEU A 174 5.58 -6.13 3.12
C LEU A 174 4.16 -6.30 3.69
N ILE A 175 3.76 -5.39 4.57
CA ILE A 175 2.41 -5.33 5.13
C ILE A 175 1.61 -4.20 4.49
N ASN A 176 0.28 -4.24 4.61
CA ASN A 176 -0.55 -3.14 4.14
C ASN A 176 -0.34 -1.88 4.98
N VAL A 177 -0.56 -0.73 4.35
CA VAL A 177 -0.54 0.59 4.95
C VAL A 177 -1.92 1.23 4.97
N ALA A 178 -2.14 2.09 5.96
CA ALA A 178 -3.29 2.97 6.07
C ALA A 178 -2.81 4.42 6.00
N PHE A 179 -3.29 5.21 5.03
CA PHE A 179 -2.97 6.63 4.96
C PHE A 179 -3.84 7.43 5.92
N ARG A 180 -3.30 7.72 7.11
CA ARG A 180 -4.07 8.30 8.23
C ARG A 180 -4.31 9.80 8.11
N ASP A 181 -3.47 10.50 7.35
CA ASP A 181 -3.62 11.93 7.09
C ASP A 181 -4.00 12.17 5.62
N ARG A 182 -5.28 12.48 5.39
CA ARG A 182 -5.82 12.80 4.08
C ARG A 182 -5.07 13.95 3.40
N LYS A 183 -4.74 15.01 4.15
CA LYS A 183 -4.09 16.19 3.56
C LYS A 183 -2.70 15.80 3.08
N ARG A 184 -1.93 15.14 3.94
CA ARG A 184 -0.59 14.65 3.62
C ARG A 184 -0.58 13.68 2.42
N TYR A 185 -1.56 12.78 2.35
CA TYR A 185 -1.73 11.86 1.23
C TYR A 185 -2.00 12.60 -0.09
N ILE A 186 -2.97 13.52 -0.11
CA ILE A 186 -3.30 14.28 -1.32
C ILE A 186 -2.15 15.21 -1.75
N GLU A 187 -1.43 15.81 -0.81
CA GLU A 187 -0.25 16.63 -1.11
C GLU A 187 0.87 15.80 -1.71
N ALA A 188 1.18 14.63 -1.13
CA ALA A 188 2.20 13.73 -1.66
C ALA A 188 1.86 13.21 -3.08
N LEU A 189 0.58 12.90 -3.37
CA LEU A 189 0.16 12.53 -4.73
C LEU A 189 0.41 13.67 -5.72
N ARG A 190 0.03 14.90 -5.36
CA ARG A 190 0.17 16.08 -6.23
C ARG A 190 1.63 16.41 -6.54
N GLU A 191 2.53 16.17 -5.61
CA GLU A 191 3.97 16.39 -5.80
C GLU A 191 4.60 15.30 -6.68
N ALA A 192 4.04 14.09 -6.67
CA ALA A 192 4.59 12.93 -7.37
C ALA A 192 3.93 12.60 -8.73
N GLU A 193 2.75 13.13 -9.05
CA GLU A 193 1.94 12.67 -10.20
C GLU A 193 2.42 13.13 -11.58
N GLU A 194 3.32 14.11 -11.69
CA GLU A 194 3.65 14.76 -12.96
C GLU A 194 4.12 13.77 -14.04
N GLY A 195 5.00 12.84 -13.68
CA GLY A 195 5.55 11.85 -14.62
C GLY A 195 4.55 10.77 -14.96
N ALA A 196 3.65 10.42 -14.03
CA ALA A 196 2.52 9.54 -14.31
C ALA A 196 1.56 10.19 -15.33
N VAL A 197 1.29 11.50 -15.20
CA VAL A 197 0.53 12.29 -16.18
C VAL A 197 1.20 12.23 -17.55
N VAL A 198 2.51 12.44 -17.62
CA VAL A 198 3.27 12.38 -18.89
C VAL A 198 3.20 10.98 -19.53
N VAL A 199 3.34 9.91 -18.74
CA VAL A 199 3.24 8.53 -19.22
C VAL A 199 1.83 8.25 -19.76
N VAL A 200 0.80 8.53 -18.95
CA VAL A 200 -0.59 8.25 -19.33
C VAL A 200 -0.98 9.04 -20.57
N ASP A 201 -0.58 10.31 -20.68
CA ASP A 201 -0.83 11.14 -21.86
C ASP A 201 -0.15 10.57 -23.13
N LYS A 202 1.12 10.14 -23.03
CA LYS A 202 1.83 9.48 -24.13
C LYS A 202 1.12 8.19 -24.58
N LEU A 203 0.75 7.33 -23.63
CA LEU A 203 0.04 6.08 -23.90
C LEU A 203 -1.34 6.33 -24.52
N SER A 204 -2.06 7.33 -24.03
CA SER A 204 -3.38 7.74 -24.54
C SER A 204 -3.34 8.20 -25.99
N ARG A 205 -2.22 8.79 -26.42
CA ARG A 205 -1.97 9.16 -27.83
C ARG A 205 -1.43 8.00 -28.68
N GLY A 206 -1.42 6.78 -28.15
CA GLY A 206 -0.98 5.58 -28.84
C GLY A 206 0.53 5.39 -28.95
N ARG A 207 1.33 6.15 -28.17
CA ARG A 207 2.78 5.89 -28.10
C ARG A 207 3.02 4.53 -27.42
N LYS A 208 3.97 3.76 -27.95
CA LYS A 208 4.45 2.53 -27.33
C LYS A 208 5.66 2.88 -26.47
N LEU A 209 5.51 2.74 -25.16
CA LEU A 209 6.60 2.95 -24.19
C LEU A 209 7.11 1.60 -23.71
N THR A 210 8.44 1.47 -23.55
CA THR A 210 9.06 0.32 -22.87
C THR A 210 8.86 0.42 -21.34
N ASP A 211 9.13 -0.67 -20.62
CA ASP A 211 8.99 -0.66 -19.15
C ASP A 211 9.97 0.33 -18.51
N GLU A 212 11.20 0.39 -19.03
CA GLU A 212 12.22 1.38 -18.66
C GLU A 212 11.74 2.81 -18.91
N GLN A 213 11.16 3.10 -20.08
CA GLN A 213 10.64 4.45 -20.39
C GLN A 213 9.49 4.88 -19.48
N ILE A 214 8.62 3.95 -19.07
CA ILE A 214 7.56 4.24 -18.10
C ILE A 214 8.20 4.58 -16.76
N THR A 215 9.07 3.71 -16.25
CA THR A 215 9.76 3.90 -14.98
C THR A 215 10.53 5.21 -14.95
N ASP A 216 11.42 5.44 -15.93
CA ASP A 216 12.26 6.63 -15.99
C ASP A 216 11.45 7.90 -16.10
N THR A 217 10.37 7.90 -16.90
CA THR A 217 9.51 9.09 -17.00
C THR A 217 8.83 9.40 -15.67
N VAL A 218 8.34 8.40 -14.94
CA VAL A 218 7.69 8.64 -13.64
C VAL A 218 8.70 9.11 -12.60
N LEU A 219 9.91 8.55 -12.59
CA LEU A 219 10.95 8.91 -11.62
C LEU A 219 11.67 10.23 -11.95
N GLU A 220 11.74 10.63 -13.22
CA GLU A 220 12.39 11.88 -13.65
C GLU A 220 11.47 13.09 -13.47
N TYR A 221 10.17 12.91 -13.76
CA TYR A 221 9.18 13.99 -13.71
C TYR A 221 8.29 13.80 -12.48
N GLY A 222 8.57 14.52 -11.40
CA GLY A 222 7.80 14.47 -10.15
C GLY A 222 8.63 13.99 -8.96
N GLU A 223 8.19 14.33 -7.75
CA GLU A 223 8.90 13.98 -6.52
C GLU A 223 8.37 12.65 -5.96
N VAL A 224 8.57 11.55 -6.69
CA VAL A 224 8.09 10.20 -6.29
C VAL A 224 8.60 9.81 -4.91
N GLU A 225 9.80 10.24 -4.54
CA GLU A 225 10.38 10.06 -3.22
C GLU A 225 9.52 10.61 -2.08
N VAL A 226 8.72 11.66 -2.31
CA VAL A 226 7.78 12.20 -1.32
C VAL A 226 6.68 11.19 -1.02
N PHE A 227 6.10 10.59 -2.06
CA PHE A 227 5.06 9.58 -1.88
C PHE A 227 5.62 8.25 -1.36
N GLU A 228 6.81 7.84 -1.81
CA GLU A 228 7.53 6.71 -1.21
C GLU A 228 7.81 6.94 0.28
N GLY A 229 8.25 8.14 0.66
CA GLY A 229 8.48 8.53 2.05
C GLY A 229 7.21 8.39 2.89
N LEU A 230 6.08 8.84 2.36
CA LEU A 230 4.78 8.65 3.02
C LEU A 230 4.43 7.16 3.19
N ILE A 231 4.59 6.33 2.15
CA ILE A 231 4.35 4.89 2.24
C ILE A 231 5.26 4.25 3.30
N ARG A 232 6.54 4.66 3.37
CA ARG A 232 7.49 4.16 4.38
C ARG A 232 7.07 4.54 5.80
N ASP A 233 6.61 5.77 6.00
CA ASP A 233 6.10 6.22 7.30
C ASP A 233 4.89 5.40 7.76
N GLU A 234 3.94 5.16 6.85
CA GLU A 234 2.77 4.35 7.16
C GLU A 234 3.14 2.86 7.33
N LEU A 235 4.10 2.32 6.59
CA LEU A 235 4.66 0.99 6.82
C LEU A 235 5.28 0.87 8.22
N LEU A 236 6.07 1.86 8.64
CA LEU A 236 6.68 1.88 9.98
C LEU A 236 5.60 1.90 11.06
N HIS A 237 4.51 2.64 10.86
CA HIS A 237 3.36 2.60 11.75
C HIS A 237 2.72 1.21 11.79
N SER A 238 2.34 0.64 10.64
CA SER A 238 1.76 -0.69 10.56
C SER A 238 2.66 -1.74 11.24
N LEU A 239 3.98 -1.64 11.09
CA LEU A 239 4.94 -2.57 11.70
C LEU A 239 5.02 -2.41 13.23
N LYS A 240 4.91 -1.18 13.74
CA LYS A 240 4.86 -0.94 15.19
C LYS A 240 3.60 -1.53 15.79
N VAL A 241 2.48 -1.29 15.14
CA VAL A 241 1.17 -1.79 15.55
C VAL A 241 1.20 -3.32 15.58
N TYR A 242 1.62 -3.94 14.48
CA TYR A 242 1.86 -5.38 14.38
C TYR A 242 2.78 -5.90 15.51
N GLY A 243 3.91 -5.23 15.73
CA GLY A 243 4.89 -5.62 16.74
C GLY A 243 4.35 -5.54 18.18
N ARG A 244 3.40 -4.65 18.46
CA ARG A 244 2.74 -4.54 19.77
C ARG A 244 1.69 -5.62 19.96
N GLU A 245 0.78 -5.77 19.00
CA GLU A 245 -0.35 -6.71 19.09
C GLU A 245 0.10 -8.16 19.23
N LYS A 246 1.21 -8.50 18.56
CA LYS A 246 1.69 -9.88 18.50
C LYS A 246 2.83 -10.14 19.46
N ASP A 247 3.14 -9.16 20.32
CA ASP A 247 4.27 -9.16 21.24
C ASP A 247 5.53 -9.71 20.55
N VAL A 248 5.85 -9.16 19.37
CA VAL A 248 6.94 -9.69 18.54
C VAL A 248 8.25 -9.37 19.22
N LEU A 249 8.92 -10.42 19.70
CA LEU A 249 10.13 -10.31 20.47
C LEU A 249 11.34 -10.77 19.65
N LEU A 250 12.31 -9.88 19.53
CA LEU A 250 13.53 -10.10 18.76
C LEU A 250 14.71 -10.37 19.69
N ALA A 251 15.48 -11.40 19.36
CA ALA A 251 16.75 -11.66 20.02
C ALA A 251 17.78 -10.58 19.68
N PRO A 252 18.81 -10.33 20.52
CA PRO A 252 19.78 -9.26 20.30
C PRO A 252 20.55 -9.40 18.98
N SER A 253 20.68 -10.61 18.44
CA SER A 253 21.23 -10.85 17.10
C SER A 253 20.33 -10.33 15.98
N GLN A 254 19.02 -10.54 16.08
CA GLN A 254 18.05 -10.05 15.09
C GLN A 254 17.95 -8.53 15.15
N VAL A 255 17.94 -7.95 16.36
CA VAL A 255 17.97 -6.50 16.55
C VAL A 255 19.25 -5.90 15.98
N ALA A 256 20.40 -6.52 16.23
CA ALA A 256 21.67 -6.06 15.68
C ALA A 256 21.69 -6.10 14.15
N GLU A 257 21.14 -7.16 13.57
CA GLU A 257 21.00 -7.27 12.12
C GLU A 257 20.13 -6.15 11.55
N LEU A 258 18.93 -5.93 12.12
CA LEU A 258 18.00 -4.88 11.69
C LEU A 258 18.58 -3.47 11.84
N LEU A 259 19.37 -3.23 12.89
CA LEU A 259 19.99 -1.93 13.15
C LEU A 259 21.37 -1.76 12.49
N GLY A 260 21.83 -2.74 11.70
CA GLY A 260 23.13 -2.70 11.04
C GLY A 260 24.34 -2.76 12.00
N PHE A 261 24.15 -3.27 13.22
CA PHE A 261 25.22 -3.44 14.19
C PHE A 261 26.03 -4.71 13.90
N LYS A 262 27.36 -4.57 13.84
CA LYS A 262 28.30 -5.70 13.63
C LYS A 262 28.33 -6.69 14.79
N ASN A 263 27.91 -6.30 16.00
CA ASN A 263 27.94 -7.16 17.18
C ASN A 263 26.64 -7.02 18.01
N LYS A 264 25.99 -8.15 18.29
CA LYS A 264 24.80 -8.27 19.14
C LYS A 264 24.99 -7.76 20.57
N ASP A 265 26.21 -7.75 21.09
CA ASP A 265 26.48 -7.25 22.44
C ASP A 265 26.24 -5.73 22.54
N TYR A 266 26.30 -4.99 21.42
CA TYR A 266 25.92 -3.58 21.42
C TYR A 266 24.44 -3.38 21.77
N VAL A 267 23.56 -4.29 21.35
CA VAL A 267 22.13 -4.27 21.72
C VAL A 267 21.97 -4.44 23.23
N ARG A 268 22.75 -5.33 23.85
CA ARG A 268 22.73 -5.49 25.32
C ARG A 268 23.20 -4.22 26.03
N VAL A 269 24.20 -3.52 25.49
CA VAL A 269 24.63 -2.23 26.03
C VAL A 269 23.51 -1.20 25.94
N LEU A 270 22.78 -1.13 24.83
CA LEU A 270 21.63 -0.23 24.69
C LEU A 270 20.52 -0.56 25.69
N ILE A 271 20.24 -1.84 25.93
CA ILE A 271 19.27 -2.28 26.95
C ILE A 271 19.72 -1.84 28.35
N ASN A 272 20.97 -2.14 28.72
CA ASN A 272 21.51 -1.80 30.04
C ASN A 272 21.57 -0.29 30.31
N ARG A 273 21.69 0.52 29.25
CA ARG A 273 21.67 1.99 29.33
C ARG A 273 20.25 2.58 29.33
N GLY A 274 19.21 1.75 29.26
CA GLY A 274 17.82 2.21 29.17
C GLY A 274 17.47 2.86 27.82
N VAL A 275 18.32 2.69 26.80
CA VAL A 275 18.10 3.26 25.46
C VAL A 275 17.15 2.40 24.64
N LEU A 276 17.17 1.08 24.88
CA LEU A 276 16.21 0.11 24.38
C LEU A 276 15.51 -0.56 25.56
N ILE A 277 14.19 -0.75 25.45
CA ILE A 277 13.42 -1.54 26.42
C ILE A 277 13.54 -3.02 26.04
N GLY A 278 14.13 -3.82 26.92
CA GLY A 278 14.24 -5.28 26.79
C GLY A 278 13.51 -6.02 27.90
N ARG A 279 13.06 -7.25 27.62
CA ARG A 279 12.49 -8.19 28.60
C ARG A 279 13.34 -9.45 28.63
N LYS A 280 13.48 -10.09 29.79
CA LYS A 280 14.29 -11.32 29.92
C LYS A 280 13.38 -12.55 29.90
N ILE A 281 13.50 -13.40 28.88
CA ILE A 281 12.71 -14.63 28.71
C ILE A 281 13.68 -15.81 28.65
N GLY A 282 13.51 -16.79 29.55
CA GLY A 282 14.40 -17.96 29.60
C GLY A 282 15.88 -17.60 29.79
N GLY A 283 16.18 -16.48 30.45
CA GLY A 283 17.55 -15.98 30.63
C GLY A 283 18.11 -15.16 29.46
N ILE A 284 17.40 -15.08 28.33
CA ILE A 284 17.79 -14.35 27.13
C ILE A 284 17.08 -13.00 27.11
N TRP A 285 17.82 -11.93 26.79
CA TRP A 285 17.23 -10.61 26.53
C TRP A 285 16.48 -10.63 25.21
N MET A 286 15.25 -10.15 25.22
CA MET A 286 14.40 -10.01 24.04
C MET A 286 13.95 -8.55 23.94
N VAL A 287 13.88 -8.01 22.73
CA VAL A 287 13.48 -6.62 22.48
C VAL A 287 12.21 -6.63 21.64
N PRO A 288 11.13 -5.95 22.05
CA PRO A 288 9.95 -5.81 21.22
C PRO A 288 10.28 -5.14 19.87
N LEU A 289 9.75 -5.66 18.77
CA LEU A 289 9.91 -5.06 17.43
C LEU A 289 9.49 -3.59 17.43
N SER A 290 8.37 -3.27 18.10
CA SER A 290 7.86 -1.91 18.25
C SER A 290 8.85 -0.96 18.94
N GLU A 291 9.67 -1.46 19.87
CA GLU A 291 10.74 -0.71 20.52
C GLU A 291 11.94 -0.50 19.59
N VAL A 292 12.31 -1.53 18.80
CA VAL A 292 13.37 -1.41 17.78
C VAL A 292 13.02 -0.32 16.77
N ILE A 293 11.77 -0.30 16.29
CA ILE A 293 11.31 0.72 15.35
C ILE A 293 11.35 2.10 16.00
N SER A 294 10.83 2.22 17.23
CA SER A 294 10.84 3.50 17.98
C SER A 294 12.26 4.04 18.20
N TYR A 295 13.25 3.15 18.36
CA TYR A 295 14.66 3.53 18.47
C TYR A 295 15.22 4.14 17.18
N VAL A 296 14.89 3.56 16.02
CA VAL A 296 15.34 4.06 14.72
C VAL A 296 14.85 5.49 14.48
N GLU A 297 13.58 5.77 14.79
CA GLU A 297 13.00 7.10 14.61
C GLU A 297 13.62 8.15 15.52
N ARG A 298 13.87 7.81 16.79
CA ARG A 298 14.57 8.70 17.74
C ARG A 298 15.97 9.06 17.23
N LYS A 299 16.63 8.15 16.51
CA LYS A 299 17.96 8.33 15.94
C LYS A 299 17.97 9.09 14.62
N GLY A 300 16.93 8.96 13.79
CA GLY A 300 16.80 9.71 12.53
C GLY A 300 16.37 11.17 12.71
N SER A 301 15.82 11.51 13.88
CA SER A 301 15.38 12.87 14.23
C SER A 301 16.44 13.72 14.94
N ALA A 302 17.68 13.22 15.08
CA ALA A 302 18.79 13.82 15.83
C ALA A 302 20.00 14.04 14.92
#